data_AF-A0A7C1E8J4-F1
#
_entry.id   AF-A0A7C1E8J4-F1
#
_cell.length_a   1.000
_cell.length_b   1.000
_cell.length_c   1.000
_cell.angle_alpha   90.00
_cell.angle_beta   90.00
_cell.angle_gamma   90.00
#
_symmetry.space_group_name_H-M   'P 1'
#
loop_
_entity.id
_entity.type
_entity.pdbx_description
1 polymer ?
#
loop_
_entity_poly.entity_id
_entity_poly.type
_entity_poly.pdbx_seq_one_letter_code
_entity_poly.pdbx_strand_id
1 'polypeptide(L)'
;MNHKNKVLILLAALALSAGCEKWLDLIPPQGLIRQEFWQTKEDVDAVVMGAYETFASMDDMLFRYGELRADLVTGDVNLGEGERMVAESNIYPDNWLCNWADFYKVINY
;
A
#
# COMPACT_ATOMS: atom_id res chain seq x y z
N MET A 1 -11.22 -62.70 -5.48
CA MET A 1 -11.31 -61.51 -6.36
C MET A 1 -10.16 -61.56 -7.35
N ASN A 2 -10.46 -61.64 -8.66
CA ASN A 2 -9.45 -61.81 -9.71
C ASN A 2 -8.47 -60.63 -9.78
N HIS A 3 -7.22 -60.87 -10.18
CA HIS A 3 -6.17 -59.84 -10.27
C HIS A 3 -6.60 -58.65 -11.14
N LYS A 4 -7.38 -58.91 -12.20
CA LYS A 4 -7.97 -57.87 -13.06
C LYS A 4 -8.92 -56.94 -12.30
N ASN A 5 -9.74 -57.48 -11.37
CA ASN A 5 -10.68 -56.69 -10.57
C ASN A 5 -9.96 -55.83 -9.53
N LYS A 6 -8.85 -56.33 -8.96
CA LYS A 6 -8.00 -55.55 -8.04
C LYS A 6 -7.37 -54.35 -8.74
N VAL A 7 -6.86 -54.55 -9.96
CA VAL A 7 -6.27 -53.48 -10.79
C VAL A 7 -7.33 -52.44 -11.18
N LEU A 8 -8.54 -52.89 -11.53
CA LEU A 8 -9.64 -51.98 -11.87
C LEU A 8 -10.06 -51.08 -10.69
N ILE A 9 -10.14 -51.65 -9.49
CA ILE A 9 -10.48 -50.90 -8.26
C ILE A 9 -9.39 -49.89 -7.91
N LEU A 10 -8.12 -50.26 -8.10
CA LEU A 10 -7.00 -49.37 -7.83
C LEU A 10 -6.97 -48.18 -8.80
N LEU A 11 -7.26 -48.40 -10.09
CA LEU A 11 -7.39 -47.34 -11.09
C LEU A 11 -8.58 -46.42 -10.83
N ALA A 12 -9.72 -46.96 -10.39
CA ALA A 12 -10.88 -46.17 -10.01
C ALA A 12 -10.61 -45.30 -8.77
N ALA A 13 -9.88 -45.82 -7.79
CA ALA A 13 -9.47 -45.06 -6.61
C ALA A 13 -8.49 -43.92 -6.96
N LEU A 14 -7.57 -44.14 -7.91
CA LEU A 14 -6.64 -43.12 -8.40
C LEU A 14 -7.34 -42.02 -9.21
N ALA A 15 -8.38 -42.37 -9.96
CA ALA A 15 -9.19 -41.39 -10.70
C ALA A 15 -10.02 -40.49 -9.76
N LEU A 16 -10.43 -41.00 -8.59
CA LEU A 16 -11.13 -40.24 -7.56
C LEU A 16 -10.22 -39.29 -6.76
N SER A 17 -8.90 -39.44 -6.83
CA SER A 17 -7.94 -38.53 -6.17
C SER A 17 -7.59 -37.27 -6.98
N ALA A 18 -8.12 -37.11 -8.20
CA ALA A 18 -7.97 -35.87 -8.96
C ALA A 18 -8.95 -34.80 -8.41
N GLY A 19 -8.49 -34.04 -7.40
CA GLY A 19 -9.26 -32.91 -6.84
C GLY A 19 -9.25 -31.69 -7.77
N CYS A 20 -10.35 -30.92 -7.77
CA CYS A 20 -10.44 -29.66 -8.50
C CYS A 20 -9.85 -28.52 -7.65
N GLU A 21 -8.59 -28.15 -7.91
CA GLU A 21 -7.90 -27.07 -7.19
C GLU A 21 -8.47 -25.67 -7.51
N LYS A 22 -9.03 -25.49 -8.72
CA LYS A 22 -9.65 -24.23 -9.17
C LYS A 22 -10.79 -23.72 -8.29
N TRP A 23 -11.47 -24.60 -7.54
CA TRP A 23 -12.49 -24.18 -6.58
C TRP A 23 -11.88 -23.51 -5.34
N LEU A 24 -10.65 -23.88 -4.99
CA LEU A 24 -9.94 -23.35 -3.83
C LEU A 24 -9.22 -22.03 -4.12
N ASP A 25 -8.85 -21.81 -5.39
CA ASP A 25 -8.17 -20.59 -5.84
C ASP A 25 -9.17 -19.44 -6.06
N LEU A 26 -9.58 -18.83 -4.94
CA LEU A 26 -10.44 -17.65 -4.94
C LEU A 26 -9.60 -16.38 -5.12
N ILE A 27 -9.70 -15.76 -6.30
CA ILE A 27 -9.22 -14.40 -6.53
C ILE A 27 -10.34 -13.39 -6.24
N PRO A 28 -10.00 -12.18 -5.74
CA PRO A 28 -10.99 -11.13 -5.55
C PRO A 28 -11.66 -10.80 -6.91
N PRO A 29 -13.00 -10.67 -6.96
CA PRO A 29 -13.72 -10.42 -8.21
C PRO A 29 -13.44 -9.02 -8.79
N GLN A 30 -12.89 -8.12 -7.98
CA GLN A 30 -12.48 -6.77 -8.34
C GLN A 30 -11.14 -6.48 -7.67
N GLY A 31 -10.16 -6.07 -8.46
CA GLY A 31 -8.83 -5.71 -7.99
C GLY A 31 -7.73 -6.35 -8.81
N LEU A 32 -6.61 -5.63 -8.94
CA LEU A 32 -5.40 -6.12 -9.57
C LEU A 32 -4.70 -7.06 -8.58
N ILE A 33 -4.53 -8.33 -8.93
CA ILE A 33 -3.75 -9.26 -8.10
C ILE A 33 -2.25 -9.04 -8.34
N ARG A 34 -1.40 -9.40 -7.37
CA ARG A 34 0.05 -9.16 -7.46
C ARG A 34 0.68 -9.74 -8.73
N GLN A 35 0.16 -10.86 -9.21
CA GLN A 35 0.60 -11.51 -10.44
C GLN A 35 0.32 -10.67 -11.69
N GLU A 36 -0.73 -9.84 -11.68
CA GLU A 36 -1.17 -9.01 -12.81
C GLU A 36 -0.59 -7.59 -12.75
N PHE A 37 0.15 -7.25 -11.68
CA PHE A 37 0.51 -5.87 -11.37
C PHE A 37 1.64 -5.29 -12.25
N TRP A 38 2.56 -6.12 -12.76
CA TRP A 38 3.75 -5.67 -13.51
C TRP A 38 3.86 -6.36 -14.87
N GLN A 39 2.86 -6.21 -15.74
CA GLN A 39 2.79 -6.94 -17.01
C GLN A 39 3.28 -6.10 -18.20
N THR A 40 3.02 -4.80 -18.16
CA THR A 40 3.31 -3.87 -19.26
C THR A 40 4.22 -2.73 -18.80
N LYS A 41 4.78 -1.99 -19.76
CA LYS A 41 5.51 -0.76 -19.46
C LYS A 41 4.57 0.26 -18.82
N GLU A 42 3.34 0.33 -19.33
CA GLU A 42 2.31 1.26 -18.90
C GLU A 42 1.93 1.04 -17.42
N ASP A 43 1.95 -0.21 -16.94
CA ASP A 43 1.73 -0.51 -15.51
C ASP A 43 2.82 0.11 -14.64
N VAL A 44 4.09 0.01 -15.06
CA VAL A 44 5.21 0.62 -14.35
C VAL A 44 5.08 2.14 -14.35
N ASP A 45 4.80 2.73 -15.51
CA ASP A 45 4.61 4.17 -15.66
C ASP A 45 3.43 4.66 -14.79
N ALA A 46 2.35 3.89 -14.68
CA ALA A 46 1.20 4.21 -13.84
C ALA A 46 1.55 4.24 -12.34
N VAL A 47 2.35 3.29 -11.85
CA VAL A 47 2.80 3.27 -10.44
C VAL A 47 3.70 4.46 -10.14
N VAL A 48 4.63 4.79 -11.05
CA VAL A 48 5.50 5.96 -10.90
C VAL A 48 4.67 7.25 -10.86
N MET A 49 3.68 7.40 -11.75
CA MET A 49 2.78 8.55 -11.74
C MET A 49 1.98 8.64 -10.43
N GLY A 50 1.53 7.50 -9.89
CA GLY A 50 0.86 7.45 -8.60
C GLY A 50 1.75 7.93 -7.44
N ALA A 51 3.04 7.53 -7.44
CA ALA A 51 4.00 7.98 -6.44
C ALA A 51 4.19 9.50 -6.47
N TYR A 52 4.31 10.07 -7.69
CA TYR A 52 4.42 11.51 -7.87
C TYR A 52 3.15 12.26 -7.47
N GLU A 53 1.97 11.72 -7.78
CA GLU A 53 0.70 12.31 -7.37
C GLU A 53 0.58 12.35 -5.84
N THR A 54 0.90 11.25 -5.18
CA THR A 54 0.86 11.19 -3.72
C THR A 54 1.88 12.13 -3.10
N PHE A 55 3.09 12.22 -3.65
CA PHE A 55 4.10 13.19 -3.19
C PHE A 55 3.67 14.64 -3.41
N ALA A 56 3.06 14.94 -4.55
CA ALA A 56 2.56 16.29 -4.86
C ALA A 56 1.47 16.73 -3.88
N SER A 57 0.62 15.80 -3.42
CA SER A 57 -0.41 16.09 -2.40
C SER A 57 0.13 16.45 -1.01
N MET A 58 1.44 16.33 -0.78
CA MET A 58 2.10 16.68 0.48
C MET A 58 2.60 18.13 0.50
N ASP A 59 2.29 18.95 -0.50
CA ASP A 59 2.78 20.32 -0.67
C ASP A 59 2.55 21.23 0.55
N ASP A 60 1.35 21.23 1.13
CA ASP A 60 1.04 22.00 2.35
C ASP A 60 1.91 21.55 3.55
N MET A 61 2.07 20.24 3.74
CA MET A 61 2.88 19.70 4.83
C MET A 61 4.37 20.01 4.64
N LEU A 62 4.89 19.87 3.42
CA LEU A 62 6.27 20.20 3.08
C LEU A 62 6.55 21.69 3.27
N PHE A 63 5.61 22.55 2.87
CA PHE A 63 5.69 23.99 3.10
C PHE A 63 5.78 24.30 4.60
N ARG A 64 4.88 23.73 5.42
CA ARG A 64 4.91 23.90 6.88
C ARG A 64 6.22 23.44 7.50
N TYR A 65 6.76 22.31 7.05
CA TYR A 65 8.05 21.80 7.56
C TYR A 65 9.21 22.74 7.25
N GLY A 66 9.19 23.38 6.07
CA GLY A 66 10.22 24.33 5.66
C GLY A 66 10.09 25.69 6.36
N GLU A 67 8.86 26.15 6.59
CA GLU A 67 8.62 27.56 6.93
C GLU A 67 8.21 27.81 8.39
N LEU A 68 7.60 26.83 9.09
CA LEU A 68 7.12 27.08 10.46
C LEU A 68 8.22 27.52 11.43
N ARG A 69 9.46 27.05 11.21
CA ARG A 69 10.65 27.38 12.02
C ARG A 69 11.60 28.35 11.32
N ALA A 70 11.21 28.85 10.15
CA ALA A 70 11.93 29.87 9.41
C ALA A 70 11.33 31.25 9.72
N ASP A 71 11.93 32.28 9.12
CA ASP A 71 11.61 33.69 9.43
C ASP A 71 10.81 34.40 8.30
N LEU A 72 10.36 33.67 7.27
CA LEU A 72 9.65 34.28 6.12
C LEU A 72 8.13 34.41 6.34
N VAL A 73 7.55 33.59 7.21
CA VAL A 73 6.11 33.60 7.52
C VAL A 73 5.90 33.65 9.04
N THR A 74 4.83 34.33 9.45
CA THR A 74 4.43 34.40 10.86
C THR A 74 2.99 33.95 11.00
N GLY A 75 2.69 33.17 12.04
CA GLY A 75 1.32 32.79 12.37
C GLY A 75 0.45 33.98 12.72
N ASP A 76 -0.84 33.88 12.40
CA ASP A 76 -1.90 34.77 12.88
C ASP A 76 -2.72 34.07 13.99
N VAL A 77 -3.74 34.73 14.54
CA VAL A 77 -4.68 34.23 15.56
C VAL A 77 -5.39 32.93 15.19
N ASN A 78 -5.40 32.57 13.89
CA ASN A 78 -6.01 31.34 13.38
C ASN A 78 -5.01 30.17 13.25
N LEU A 79 -3.75 30.34 13.65
CA LEU A 79 -2.76 29.26 13.59
C LEU A 79 -3.11 28.13 14.56
N GLY A 80 -3.09 26.89 14.06
CA GLY A 80 -3.29 25.70 14.89
C GLY A 80 -2.25 25.56 15.99
N GLU A 81 -2.63 24.91 17.09
CA GLU A 81 -1.74 24.72 18.24
C GLU A 81 -0.50 23.91 17.89
N GLY A 82 -0.64 22.85 17.10
CA GLY A 82 0.49 22.01 16.68
C GLY A 82 1.53 22.79 15.89
N GLU A 83 1.09 23.61 14.93
CA GLU A 83 1.95 24.49 14.15
C GLU A 83 2.62 25.56 15.01
N ARG A 84 1.85 26.20 15.91
CA ARG A 84 2.37 27.23 16.83
C ARG A 84 3.47 26.67 17.73
N MET A 85 3.26 25.49 18.28
CA MET A 85 4.25 24.80 19.10
C MET A 85 5.53 24.53 18.31
N VAL A 86 5.42 24.03 17.07
CA VAL A 86 6.59 23.80 16.21
C VAL A 86 7.31 25.11 15.88
N ALA A 87 6.58 26.19 15.59
CA ALA A 87 7.16 27.51 15.33
C ALA A 87 7.92 28.07 16.53
N GLU A 88 7.40 27.86 17.74
CA GLU A 88 8.04 28.21 19.01
C GLU A 88 9.12 27.20 19.45
N SER A 89 9.47 26.23 18.60
CA SER A 89 10.43 25.14 18.85
C SER A 89 10.06 24.17 19.99
N ASN A 90 8.78 24.10 20.36
CA ASN A 90 8.21 23.13 21.29
C ASN A 90 7.74 21.87 20.54
N ILE A 91 8.66 20.96 20.22
CA ILE A 91 8.38 19.78 19.37
C ILE A 91 8.26 18.53 20.25
N TYR A 92 7.06 17.93 20.28
CA TYR A 92 6.78 16.70 21.03
C TYR A 92 6.29 15.57 20.11
N PRO A 93 6.50 14.29 20.48
CA PRO A 93 6.15 13.14 19.63
C PRO A 93 4.65 12.99 19.32
N ASP A 94 3.77 13.58 20.12
CA ASP A 94 2.32 13.56 19.96
C ASP A 94 1.81 14.66 19.01
N ASN A 95 2.67 15.59 18.57
CA ASN A 95 2.32 16.57 17.56
C ASN A 95 2.12 15.87 16.19
N TRP A 96 1.03 16.18 15.51
CA TRP A 96 0.71 15.58 14.21
C TRP A 96 1.74 15.88 13.12
N LEU A 97 2.47 17.01 13.22
CA LEU A 97 3.61 17.35 12.36
C LEU A 97 4.85 16.48 12.62
N CYS A 98 4.82 15.59 13.61
CA CYS A 98 5.85 14.58 13.83
C CYS A 98 5.47 13.21 13.25
N ASN A 99 4.36 13.12 12.50
CA ASN A 99 3.96 11.90 11.82
C ASN A 99 4.63 11.79 10.45
N TRP A 100 5.44 10.74 10.27
CA TRP A 100 6.20 10.48 9.05
C TRP A 100 5.52 9.47 8.11
N ALA A 101 4.27 9.06 8.40
CA ALA A 101 3.57 8.02 7.65
C ALA A 101 3.44 8.35 6.15
N ASP A 102 3.13 9.60 5.80
CA ASP A 102 2.96 10.01 4.40
C ASP A 102 4.28 9.98 3.63
N PHE A 103 5.40 10.34 4.26
CA PHE A 103 6.73 10.15 3.66
C PHE A 103 7.01 8.67 3.39
N TYR A 104 6.74 7.80 4.37
CA TYR A 104 6.93 6.35 4.19
C TYR A 104 5.97 5.75 3.17
N LYS A 105 4.79 6.34 2.96
CA LYS A 105 3.86 5.95 1.90
C LYS A 105 4.43 6.24 0.52
N VAL A 106 5.06 7.41 0.32
CA VAL A 106 5.74 7.75 -0.94
C VAL A 106 7.01 6.91 -1.15
N ILE A 107 7.80 6.69 -0.10
CA ILE A 107 9.04 5.90 -0.19
C ILE A 107 8.75 4.43 -0.54
N ASN A 108 7.66 3.87 0.00
CA ASN A 108 7.25 2.49 -0.22
C ASN A 108 6.08 2.35 -1.20
N TYR A 109 5.96 3.29 -2.14
CA TYR A 109 4.86 3.31 -3.10
C TYR A 109 4.80 2.03 -3.95
#